data_AF-S2R583-F1
#
_entry.id   AF-S2R583-F1
#
_cell.length_a   1.000
_cell.length_b   1.000
_cell.length_c   1.000
_cell.angle_alpha   90.00
_cell.angle_beta   90.00
_cell.angle_gamma   90.00
#
_symmetry.space_group_name_H-M   'P 1'
#
loop_
_entity.id
_entity.type
_entity.pdbx_description
1 polymer ?
#
loop_
_entity_poly.entity_id
_entity_poly.type
_entity_poly.pdbx_seq_one_letter_code
_entity_poly.pdbx_strand_id
1 'polypeptide(L)'
;HYGRLVELATADEVYSHPLHPYTKSLLSAIPVPDPDVERRRVPLPYDASKVEGDNKKRKMVEVYPEHYIFAADDEVAAYKAEAEADHQGVKAAQ
;
A
#
# COMPACT_ATOMS: atom_id res chain seq x y z
N HIS A 1 5.61 -9.82 -3.91
CA HIS A 1 5.38 -11.18 -3.37
C HIS A 1 6.46 -12.14 -3.91
N TYR A 2 6.84 -13.17 -3.13
CA TYR A 2 7.95 -14.11 -3.43
C TYR A 2 9.39 -13.55 -3.42
N GLY A 3 9.79 -12.89 -2.32
CA GLY A 3 11.17 -12.38 -2.17
C GLY A 3 11.50 -11.11 -2.95
N ARG A 4 10.48 -10.48 -3.56
CA ARG A 4 10.58 -9.20 -4.28
C ARG A 4 10.19 -8.03 -3.38
N LEU A 5 10.93 -6.93 -3.47
CA LEU A 5 10.55 -5.64 -2.88
C LEU A 5 9.31 -5.12 -3.61
N VAL A 6 8.25 -4.80 -2.86
CA VAL A 6 6.97 -4.35 -3.44
C VAL A 6 6.68 -2.86 -3.23
N GLU A 7 7.31 -2.28 -2.22
CA GLU A 7 7.10 -0.90 -1.79
C GLU A 7 8.36 -0.42 -1.06
N LEU A 8 8.74 0.83 -1.30
CA LEU A 8 9.89 1.48 -0.68
C LEU A 8 9.57 2.96 -0.48
N ALA A 9 9.53 3.39 0.78
CA ALA A 9 9.41 4.79 1.18
C ALA A 9 10.05 4.99 2.55
N THR A 10 9.93 6.18 3.13
CA THR A 10 10.28 6.39 4.55
C THR A 10 9.39 5.51 5.44
N ALA A 11 9.83 5.24 6.67
CA ALA A 11 9.02 4.46 7.60
C ALA A 11 7.66 5.12 7.84
N ASP A 12 7.64 6.43 8.10
CA ASP A 12 6.42 7.18 8.36
C ASP A 12 5.44 7.13 7.18
N GLU A 13 5.95 7.20 5.95
CA GLU A 13 5.13 7.07 4.74
C GLU A 13 4.55 5.67 4.58
N VAL A 14 5.35 4.61 4.77
CA VAL A 14 4.83 3.24 4.67
C VAL A 14 3.75 2.98 5.73
N TYR A 15 3.91 3.51 6.95
CA TYR A 15 2.92 3.30 8.02
C TYR A 15 1.66 4.13 7.85
N SER A 16 1.77 5.36 7.36
CA SER A 16 0.65 6.32 7.29
C SER A 16 -0.08 6.27 5.96
N HIS A 17 0.67 6.04 4.87
CA HIS A 17 0.21 6.11 3.49
C HIS A 17 0.61 4.84 2.70
N PRO A 18 0.37 3.61 3.21
CA PRO A 18 0.72 2.40 2.47
C PRO A 18 -0.07 2.33 1.17
N LEU A 19 0.60 2.08 0.04
CA LEU A 19 -0.07 2.03 -1.27
C LEU A 19 -0.21 0.61 -1.80
N HIS A 20 0.83 -0.23 -1.67
CA HIS A 20 0.79 -1.56 -2.26
C HIS A 20 -0.19 -2.47 -1.49
N PRO A 21 -1.07 -3.24 -2.17
CA PRO A 21 -2.08 -4.06 -1.50
C PRO A 21 -1.50 -5.08 -0.49
N TYR A 22 -0.30 -5.60 -0.78
CA TYR A 22 0.43 -6.46 0.15
C TYR A 22 0.80 -5.73 1.44
N THR A 23 1.35 -4.52 1.35
CA THR A 23 1.73 -3.71 2.52
C THR A 23 0.51 -3.30 3.33
N LYS A 24 -0.58 -2.87 2.67
CA LYS A 24 -1.86 -2.58 3.32
C LYS A 24 -2.39 -3.78 4.12
N SER A 25 -2.32 -4.98 3.54
CA SER A 25 -2.73 -6.21 4.22
C SER A 25 -1.85 -6.52 5.43
N LEU A 26 -0.52 -6.40 5.31
CA LEU A 26 0.39 -6.59 6.44
C LEU A 26 0.11 -5.62 7.58
N LEU A 27 -0.02 -4.33 7.29
CA LEU A 27 -0.29 -3.32 8.32
C LEU A 27 -1.67 -3.49 8.96
N SER A 28 -2.66 -3.94 8.19
CA SER A 28 -3.99 -4.25 8.73
C SER A 28 -4.00 -5.43 9.71
N ALA A 29 -2.95 -6.26 9.71
CA ALA A 29 -2.79 -7.36 10.65
C ALA A 29 -2.09 -6.95 11.96
N ILE A 30 -1.60 -5.71 12.08
CA ILE A 30 -1.00 -5.21 13.32
C ILE A 30 -2.11 -5.04 14.36
N PRO A 31 -2.09 -5.76 15.50
CA PRO A 31 -3.16 -5.69 16.49
C PRO A 31 -3.22 -4.31 17.14
N VAL A 32 -4.42 -3.84 17.46
CA VAL A 32 -4.57 -2.60 18.24
C VAL A 32 -4.59 -2.88 19.74
N PRO A 33 -4.15 -1.94 20.59
CA PRO A 33 -4.04 -2.18 22.04
C PRO A 33 -5.37 -2.43 22.76
N ASP A 34 -6.47 -1.89 22.23
CA ASP A 34 -7.79 -2.02 22.85
C ASP A 34 -8.42 -3.39 22.49
N PRO A 35 -8.65 -4.28 23.48
CA PRO A 35 -9.15 -5.63 23.23
C PRO A 35 -10.61 -5.67 22.76
N ASP A 36 -11.42 -4.66 23.05
CA ASP A 36 -12.80 -4.57 22.57
C ASP A 36 -12.85 -4.14 21.11
N VAL A 37 -11.96 -3.22 20.71
CA VAL A 37 -11.79 -2.82 19.31
C VAL A 37 -11.21 -3.97 18.50
N GLU A 38 -10.14 -4.62 18.98
CA GLU A 38 -9.46 -5.69 18.27
C GLU A 38 -10.39 -6.88 18.00
N ARG A 39 -11.27 -7.25 18.96
CA ARG A 39 -12.25 -8.33 18.77
C ARG A 39 -13.22 -8.12 17.61
N ARG A 40 -13.47 -6.87 17.20
CA ARG A 40 -14.37 -6.53 16.08
C ARG A 40 -13.61 -6.31 14.77
N ARG A 41 -12.28 -6.27 14.81
CA ARG A 41 -11.46 -5.92 13.66
C ARG A 41 -11.26 -7.13 12.74
N VAL A 42 -11.31 -6.87 11.44
CA VAL A 42 -11.06 -7.88 10.40
C VAL A 42 -9.86 -7.39 9.56
N PRO A 43 -8.73 -8.12 9.56
CA PRO A 43 -7.60 -7.79 8.72
C PRO A 43 -7.98 -7.80 7.23
N LEU A 44 -7.34 -6.94 6.44
CA LEU A 44 -7.55 -6.88 5.00
C LEU A 44 -6.94 -8.12 4.34
N PRO A 45 -7.74 -8.93 3.63
CA PRO A 45 -7.20 -10.08 2.92
C PRO A 45 -6.40 -9.62 1.69
N TYR A 46 -5.24 -10.23 1.47
CA TYR A 46 -4.46 -10.04 0.25
C TYR A 46 -4.51 -11.29 -0.64
N ASP A 47 -4.82 -11.08 -1.91
CA ASP A 47 -4.85 -12.12 -2.94
C ASP A 47 -3.77 -11.84 -3.99
N ALA A 48 -2.67 -12.58 -3.89
CA ALA A 48 -1.54 -12.38 -4.79
C ALA A 48 -1.83 -12.79 -6.23
N SER A 49 -2.82 -13.66 -6.47
CA SER A 49 -3.17 -14.11 -7.83
C SER A 49 -3.73 -12.95 -8.67
N LYS A 50 -4.43 -12.02 -8.02
CA LYS A 50 -5.05 -10.86 -8.66
C LYS A 50 -4.06 -9.73 -8.91
N VAL A 51 -3.05 -9.59 -8.05
CA VAL A 51 -2.11 -8.46 -8.06
C VAL A 51 -0.80 -8.80 -8.75
N GLU A 52 -0.32 -10.04 -8.66
CA GLU A 52 0.98 -10.45 -9.23
C GLU A 52 0.88 -11.65 -10.19
N GLY A 53 -0.29 -12.26 -10.32
CA GLY A 53 -0.52 -13.47 -11.14
C GLY A 53 -0.84 -13.22 -12.62
N ASP A 54 -0.91 -11.97 -13.05
CA ASP A 54 -1.26 -11.56 -14.42
C ASP A 54 -0.08 -11.57 -15.40
N ASN A 55 1.09 -12.08 -14.98
CA ASN A 55 2.32 -12.20 -15.75
C ASN A 55 2.82 -10.86 -16.36
N LYS A 56 2.32 -9.72 -15.85
CA LYS A 56 2.78 -8.39 -16.27
C LYS A 56 4.19 -8.13 -15.79
N LYS A 57 4.98 -7.44 -16.60
CA LYS A 57 6.31 -6.96 -16.20
C LYS A 57 6.11 -5.75 -15.29
N ARG A 58 6.58 -5.89 -14.04
CA ARG A 58 6.54 -4.84 -13.02
C ARG A 58 7.95 -4.35 -12.73
N LYS A 59 8.05 -3.08 -12.36
CA LYS A 59 9.29 -2.43 -11.95
C LYS A 59 9.00 -1.50 -10.77
N MET A 60 10.03 -1.10 -10.05
CA MET A 60 9.89 -0.05 -9.04
C MET A 60 9.67 1.27 -9.75
N VAL A 61 8.55 1.92 -9.47
CA VAL A 61 8.18 3.22 -10.04
C VAL A 61 7.90 4.18 -8.90
N GLU A 62 8.48 5.37 -8.98
CA GLU A 62 8.18 6.46 -8.06
C GLU A 62 6.76 7.00 -8.35
N VAL A 63 5.89 6.91 -7.35
CA VAL A 63 4.48 7.31 -7.43
C VAL A 63 4.21 8.59 -6.64
N TYR A 64 5.04 8.89 -5.65
CA TYR A 64 5.06 10.11 -4.86
C TYR A 64 6.52 10.39 -4.43
N PRO A 65 6.93 11.63 -4.08
CA PRO A 65 8.32 11.92 -3.73
C PRO A 65 8.90 10.93 -2.70
N GLU A 66 10.00 10.27 -3.07
CA GLU A 66 10.67 9.23 -2.27
C GLU A 66 9.80 7.98 -1.96
N HIS A 67 8.69 7.77 -2.67
CA HIS A 67 7.79 6.63 -2.51
C HIS A 67 7.68 5.82 -3.80
N TYR A 68 8.20 4.61 -3.76
CA TYR A 68 8.27 3.70 -4.90
C TYR A 68 7.40 2.47 -4.70
N ILE A 69 6.71 2.06 -5.76
CA ILE A 69 5.84 0.89 -5.78
C ILE A 69 6.23 -0.05 -6.92
N PHE A 70 6.18 -1.35 -6.65
CA PHE A 70 6.36 -2.39 -7.65
C PHE A 70 5.07 -2.56 -8.46
N ALA A 71 4.98 -1.84 -9.58
CA ALA A 71 3.77 -1.74 -10.38
C ALA A 71 4.04 -2.04 -11.86
N ALA A 72 3.01 -2.50 -12.57
CA ALA A 72 3.00 -2.55 -14.03
C ALA A 72 2.70 -1.16 -14.60
N ASP A 73 3.11 -0.90 -15.84
CA ASP A 73 3.00 0.43 -16.46
C ASP A 73 1.54 0.95 -16.53
N ASP A 74 0.56 0.05 -16.61
CA ASP A 74 -0.88 0.37 -16.60
C ASP A 74 -1.43 0.67 -15.18
N GLU A 75 -0.78 0.18 -14.13
CA GLU A 75 -1.15 0.41 -12.73
C GLU A 75 -0.57 1.71 -12.18
N VAL A 76 0.53 2.22 -12.76
CA VAL A 76 1.25 3.41 -12.27
C VAL A 76 0.34 4.63 -12.15
N ALA A 77 -0.54 4.87 -13.12
CA ALA A 77 -1.43 6.04 -13.10
C ALA A 77 -2.41 5.98 -11.92
N ALA A 78 -2.92 4.79 -11.60
CA ALA A 78 -3.80 4.59 -10.47
C ALA A 78 -3.08 4.82 -9.13
N TYR A 79 -1.87 4.27 -8.97
CA TYR A 79 -1.07 4.48 -7.75
C TYR A 79 -0.65 5.93 -7.56
N LYS A 80 -0.33 6.66 -8.63
CA LYS A 80 -0.04 8.10 -8.56
C LYS A 80 -1.26 8.89 -8.11
N ALA A 81 -2.41 8.63 -8.72
CA ALA A 81 -3.66 9.29 -8.34
C ALA A 81 -4.06 8.97 -6.89
N GLU A 82 -3.89 7.72 -6.46
CA GLU A 82 -4.15 7.31 -5.08
C GLU A 82 -3.19 7.99 -4.10
N ALA A 83 -1.89 8.00 -4.40
CA ALA A 83 -0.91 8.67 -3.55
C ALA A 83 -1.21 10.18 -3.44
N GLU A 84 -1.50 10.85 -4.54
CA GLU A 84 -1.88 12.27 -4.51
C GLU A 84 -3.17 12.50 -3.70
N ALA A 85 -4.19 11.65 -3.87
CA ALA A 85 -5.46 11.78 -3.15
C ALA A 85 -5.31 11.59 -1.64
N ASP A 86 -4.55 10.57 -1.22
CA ASP A 86 -4.30 10.26 0.18
C ASP A 86 -3.57 11.42 0.90
N HIS A 87 -2.56 11.99 0.23
CA HIS A 87 -1.82 13.15 0.74
C HIS A 87 -2.62 14.46 0.69
N GLN A 88 -3.51 14.64 -0.29
CA GLN A 88 -4.39 15.81 -0.37
C GLN A 88 -5.50 15.78 0.69
N GLY A 89 -5.98 14.59 1.06
CA GLY A 89 -6.96 14.40 2.14
C GLY A 89 -6.46 14.91 3.50
N VAL A 90 -5.15 14.81 3.76
CA VAL A 90 -4.52 15.35 4.97
C VAL A 90 -4.50 16.89 4.99
N LYS A 91 -4.32 17.54 3.83
CA LYS A 91 -4.28 19.01 3.73
C LYS A 91 -5.64 19.69 3.90
N ALA A 92 -6.75 18.96 3.68
CA ALA A 92 -8.10 19.50 3.87
C ALA A 92 -8.59 19.45 5.33
N ALA A 93 -7.89 18.73 6.20
CA ALA A 93 -8.22 18.55 7.62
C ALA A 93 -7.35 19.40 8.58
N GLN A 94 -6.59 20.37 8.06
CA GLN A 94 -5.74 21.29 8.83
C GLN A 94 -6.29 22.72 8.84
#